data_AF-A0A8T1TGG8-F1
#
_entry.id   AF-A0A8T1TGG8-F1
#
_cell.length_a   1.000
_cell.length_b   1.000
_cell.length_c   1.000
_cell.angle_alpha   90.00
_cell.angle_beta   90.00
_cell.angle_gamma   90.00
#
_symmetry.space_group_name_H-M   'P 1'
#
loop_
_entity.id
_entity.type
_entity.pdbx_description
1 polymer ?
#
loop_
_entity_poly.entity_id
_entity_poly.type
_entity_poly.pdbx_seq_one_letter_code
_entity_poly.pdbx_strand_id
1 'polypeptide(L)'
;HGIPPYVDYRVFCNLTSIEKFEDLHNEIKEPKIREKLKKLYGTPLNIDLWPALMVEDLIPGTRVGPTLMCLFVTQFQRLRDGDRFWYENPGVFTTAQFTQLKQASLARVLCDNGDNIQQVQPDVFLKADYPQGYMSCSEIPKIDLRLWQDCCEDCRTRGQFGALSHHFRSKQSAEYSYPKEKHKRGEQTSTRSRHQGDLQKHRNAASATHLTNIVSSEFAQDFSHFAAEVDETIAALKQQINKLEARLRQEGCMDDDGIQRKENEHWMKEDCISCSCKNGQITCTVEMCPSVECSTPAKLEGKCCPDCIDNENPIESPAELKPDSSDKELPFGTIY
;
A
#
# COMPACT_ATOMS: atom_id res chain seq x y z
N HIS A 1 19.18 -11.95 -30.20
CA HIS A 1 19.36 -11.16 -28.98
C HIS A 1 20.83 -10.92 -28.64
N GLY A 2 21.77 -11.80 -29.02
CA GLY A 2 23.20 -11.54 -28.75
C GLY A 2 23.51 -11.47 -27.25
N ILE A 3 22.84 -12.33 -26.48
CA ILE A 3 22.91 -12.35 -25.02
C ILE A 3 24.28 -12.91 -24.62
N PRO A 4 25.03 -12.22 -23.74
CA PRO A 4 26.29 -12.74 -23.21
C PRO A 4 26.12 -14.09 -22.49
N PRO A 5 27.21 -14.84 -22.30
CA PRO A 5 27.17 -16.08 -21.54
C PRO A 5 26.71 -15.89 -20.09
N TYR A 6 26.19 -16.95 -19.50
CA TYR A 6 25.77 -16.98 -18.09
C TYR A 6 26.84 -16.47 -17.12
N VAL A 7 28.12 -16.75 -17.39
CA VAL A 7 29.25 -16.31 -16.56
C VAL A 7 29.31 -14.78 -16.42
N ASP A 8 29.02 -14.03 -17.48
CA ASP A 8 29.05 -12.57 -17.46
C ASP A 8 27.94 -12.02 -16.55
N TYR A 9 26.79 -12.68 -16.53
CA TYR A 9 25.67 -12.33 -15.65
C TYR A 9 25.94 -12.66 -14.18
N ARG A 10 26.69 -13.74 -13.90
CA ARG A 10 27.18 -14.01 -12.53
C ARG A 10 28.05 -12.87 -12.03
N VAL A 11 29.02 -12.43 -12.84
CA VAL A 11 29.90 -11.31 -12.49
C VAL A 11 29.11 -10.02 -12.31
N PHE A 12 28.16 -9.73 -13.21
CA PHE A 12 27.23 -8.60 -13.07
C PHE A 12 26.47 -8.62 -11.73
N CYS A 13 26.08 -9.82 -11.28
CA CYS A 13 25.37 -10.03 -10.03
C CYS A 13 26.27 -10.20 -8.79
N ASN A 14 27.57 -9.86 -8.89
CA ASN A 14 28.56 -10.03 -7.82
C ASN A 14 28.69 -11.48 -7.30
N LEU A 15 28.35 -12.46 -8.14
CA LEU A 15 28.59 -13.86 -7.87
C LEU A 15 30.00 -14.25 -8.34
N THR A 16 30.52 -15.35 -7.81
CA THR A 16 31.84 -15.87 -8.21
C THR A 16 31.86 -16.21 -9.70
N SER A 17 32.88 -15.71 -10.40
CA SER A 17 33.19 -16.18 -11.74
C SER A 17 33.62 -17.66 -11.67
N ILE A 18 33.38 -18.39 -12.75
CA ILE A 18 33.62 -19.84 -12.83
C ILE A 18 34.59 -20.14 -13.96
N GLU A 19 35.50 -21.08 -13.72
CA GLU A 19 36.40 -21.62 -14.74
C GLU A 19 36.04 -23.07 -15.08
N LYS A 20 35.43 -23.78 -14.12
CA LYS A 20 35.03 -25.19 -14.23
C LYS A 20 33.57 -25.36 -13.84
N PHE A 21 32.93 -26.43 -14.33
CA PHE A 21 31.53 -26.72 -14.01
C PHE A 21 31.33 -27.06 -12.52
N GLU A 22 32.38 -27.53 -11.86
CA GLU A 22 32.42 -27.88 -10.46
C GLU A 22 32.36 -26.63 -9.55
N ASP A 23 32.77 -25.46 -10.05
CA ASP A 23 32.69 -24.18 -9.34
C ASP A 23 31.23 -23.76 -9.08
N LEU A 24 30.28 -24.29 -9.87
CA LEU A 24 28.84 -24.08 -9.72
C LEU A 24 28.20 -24.88 -8.58
N HIS A 25 28.98 -25.53 -7.71
CA HIS A 25 28.44 -26.36 -6.63
C HIS A 25 27.53 -25.61 -5.63
N ASN A 26 27.69 -24.29 -5.51
CA ASN A 26 26.91 -23.48 -4.58
C ASN A 26 25.53 -23.15 -5.15
N GLU A 27 25.45 -22.83 -6.43
CA GLU A 27 24.19 -22.46 -7.09
C GLU A 27 23.51 -23.65 -7.79
N ILE A 28 24.23 -24.72 -8.11
CA ILE A 28 23.71 -25.95 -8.70
C ILE A 28 24.25 -27.14 -7.90
N LYS A 29 23.60 -27.46 -6.78
CA LYS A 29 24.10 -28.49 -5.85
C LYS A 29 24.14 -29.87 -6.48
N GLU A 30 23.11 -30.23 -7.26
CA GLU A 30 22.99 -31.55 -7.88
C GLU A 30 24.11 -31.81 -8.92
N PRO A 31 25.06 -32.74 -8.65
CA PRO A 31 26.20 -32.97 -9.53
C PRO A 31 25.79 -33.50 -10.91
N LYS A 32 24.70 -34.27 -11.01
CA LYS A 32 24.22 -34.79 -12.31
C LYS A 32 23.82 -33.67 -13.27
N ILE A 33 23.34 -32.53 -12.76
CA ILE A 33 22.99 -31.37 -13.58
C ILE A 33 24.26 -30.71 -14.12
N ARG A 34 25.27 -30.51 -13.26
CA ARG A 34 26.57 -29.95 -13.65
C ARG A 34 27.28 -30.80 -14.71
N GLU A 35 27.25 -32.13 -14.57
CA GLU A 35 27.79 -33.05 -15.58
C GLU A 35 27.04 -32.99 -16.92
N LYS A 36 25.71 -32.82 -16.89
CA LYS A 36 24.93 -32.62 -18.12
C LYS A 36 25.27 -31.30 -18.81
N LEU A 37 25.41 -30.22 -18.06
CA LEU A 37 25.84 -28.92 -18.60
C LEU A 37 27.23 -29.04 -19.22
N LYS A 38 28.16 -29.73 -18.56
CA LYS A 38 29.51 -30.01 -19.05
C LYS A 38 29.50 -30.75 -20.38
N LYS A 39 28.71 -31.83 -20.46
CA LYS A 39 28.57 -32.62 -21.69
C LYS A 39 27.95 -31.81 -22.85
N LEU A 40 27.03 -30.89 -22.55
CA LEU A 40 26.30 -30.12 -23.56
C LEU A 40 27.12 -28.91 -24.07
N TYR A 41 27.70 -28.13 -23.17
CA TYR A 41 28.34 -26.85 -23.49
C TYR A 41 29.86 -26.94 -23.66
N GLY A 42 30.49 -27.99 -23.12
CA GLY A 42 31.94 -28.23 -23.18
C GLY A 42 32.76 -27.31 -22.26
N THR A 43 32.45 -26.02 -22.24
CA THR A 43 33.07 -25.00 -21.37
C THR A 43 31.99 -24.16 -20.68
N PRO A 44 32.19 -23.72 -19.41
CA PRO A 44 31.26 -22.84 -18.74
C PRO A 44 31.01 -21.52 -19.47
N LEU A 45 31.99 -21.06 -20.25
CA LEU A 45 31.90 -19.83 -21.06
C LEU A 45 30.87 -19.90 -22.20
N ASN A 46 30.38 -21.09 -22.52
CA ASN A 46 29.37 -21.29 -23.57
C ASN A 46 27.97 -21.48 -23.00
N ILE A 47 27.79 -21.52 -21.67
CA ILE A 47 26.49 -21.75 -21.07
C ILE A 47 25.58 -20.56 -21.39
N ASP A 48 24.50 -20.85 -22.12
CA ASP A 48 23.43 -19.87 -22.37
C ASP A 48 22.78 -19.45 -21.05
N LEU A 49 22.40 -18.17 -20.97
CA LEU A 49 21.81 -17.59 -19.78
C LEU A 49 20.56 -18.36 -19.33
N TRP A 50 19.55 -18.51 -20.18
CA TRP A 50 18.24 -19.02 -19.76
C TRP A 50 18.28 -20.45 -19.18
N PRO A 51 18.93 -21.44 -19.83
CA PRO A 51 19.05 -22.77 -19.25
C PRO A 51 19.77 -22.77 -17.89
N ALA A 52 20.80 -21.93 -17.71
CA ALA A 52 21.49 -21.81 -16.43
C ALA A 52 20.58 -21.28 -15.32
N LEU A 53 19.82 -20.21 -15.60
CA LEU A 53 18.89 -19.62 -14.63
C LEU A 53 17.82 -20.60 -14.14
N MET A 54 17.42 -21.56 -14.98
CA MET A 54 16.40 -22.56 -14.65
C MET A 54 16.93 -23.73 -13.82
N VAL A 55 18.24 -23.96 -13.83
CA VAL A 55 18.85 -25.09 -13.11
C VAL A 55 19.60 -24.67 -11.85
N GLU A 56 19.69 -23.36 -11.59
CA GLU A 56 20.09 -22.87 -10.27
C GLU A 56 19.08 -23.30 -9.22
N ASP A 57 19.59 -23.71 -8.06
CA ASP A 57 18.81 -24.03 -6.89
C ASP A 57 18.11 -22.76 -6.38
N LEU A 58 16.85 -22.95 -5.96
CA LEU A 58 16.00 -21.87 -5.50
C LEU A 58 16.52 -21.31 -4.17
N ILE A 59 16.51 -19.99 -4.03
CA ILE A 59 16.74 -19.34 -2.73
C ILE A 59 15.54 -19.67 -1.81
N PRO A 60 15.75 -20.05 -0.54
CA PRO A 60 14.67 -20.33 0.40
C PRO A 60 13.63 -19.20 0.46
N GLY A 61 12.35 -19.55 0.35
CA GLY A 61 11.24 -18.59 0.32
C GLY A 61 11.00 -17.93 -1.04
N THR A 62 11.78 -18.27 -2.07
CA THR A 62 11.61 -17.75 -3.44
C THR A 62 11.31 -18.88 -4.43
N ARG A 63 11.09 -18.50 -5.70
CA ARG A 63 10.91 -19.43 -6.83
C ARG A 63 12.01 -19.32 -7.87
N VAL A 64 13.12 -18.68 -7.54
CA VAL A 64 14.21 -18.37 -8.47
C VAL A 64 15.59 -18.62 -7.84
N GLY A 65 16.57 -18.90 -8.68
CA GLY A 65 17.98 -18.94 -8.28
C GLY A 65 18.59 -17.55 -8.05
N PRO A 66 19.81 -17.48 -7.49
CA PRO A 66 20.47 -16.22 -7.14
C PRO A 66 20.70 -15.29 -8.32
N THR A 67 21.10 -15.80 -9.50
CA THR A 67 21.34 -14.95 -10.66
C THR A 67 20.03 -14.37 -11.17
N LEU A 68 18.98 -15.19 -11.28
CA LEU A 68 17.68 -14.70 -11.74
C LEU A 68 17.04 -13.72 -10.75
N MET A 69 17.21 -13.94 -9.45
CA MET A 69 16.77 -13.00 -8.40
C MET A 69 17.44 -11.64 -8.57
N CYS A 70 18.78 -11.61 -8.75
CA CYS A 70 19.52 -10.38 -9.01
C CYS A 70 18.99 -9.64 -10.25
N LEU A 71 18.77 -10.35 -11.36
CA LEU A 71 18.26 -9.75 -12.61
C LEU A 71 16.84 -9.20 -12.43
N PHE A 72 15.96 -9.93 -11.76
CA PHE A 72 14.61 -9.46 -11.45
C PHE A 72 14.63 -8.23 -10.54
N VAL A 73 15.33 -8.29 -9.41
CA VAL A 73 15.41 -7.15 -8.47
C VAL A 73 15.95 -5.92 -9.18
N THR A 74 17.04 -6.06 -9.93
CA THR A 74 17.64 -4.95 -10.70
C THR A 74 16.64 -4.36 -11.69
N GLN A 75 15.92 -5.20 -12.44
CA GLN A 75 14.99 -4.72 -13.46
C GLN A 75 13.73 -4.10 -12.83
N PHE A 76 13.14 -4.73 -11.82
CA PHE A 76 11.94 -4.21 -11.16
C PHE A 76 12.21 -2.93 -10.37
N GLN A 77 13.38 -2.81 -9.72
CA GLN A 77 13.81 -1.55 -9.09
C GLN A 77 13.92 -0.44 -10.12
N ARG A 78 14.59 -0.68 -11.26
CA ARG A 78 14.71 0.32 -12.33
C ARG A 78 13.36 0.74 -12.90
N LEU A 79 12.42 -0.20 -13.06
CA LEU A 79 11.07 0.11 -13.53
C LEU A 79 10.32 0.97 -12.51
N ARG A 80 10.40 0.63 -11.23
CA ARG A 80 9.78 1.38 -10.14
C ARG A 80 10.36 2.79 -10.01
N ASP A 81 11.68 2.87 -9.81
CA ASP A 81 12.39 4.12 -9.49
C ASP A 81 12.48 5.04 -10.72
N GLY A 82 12.46 4.46 -11.93
CA GLY A 82 12.46 5.19 -13.20
C GLY A 82 11.08 5.67 -13.65
N ASP A 83 10.00 5.20 -13.02
CA ASP A 83 8.64 5.59 -13.38
C ASP A 83 8.20 6.84 -12.62
N ARG A 84 8.09 7.95 -13.36
CA ARG A 84 7.56 9.21 -12.82
C ARG A 84 6.15 9.06 -12.24
N PHE A 85 5.36 8.14 -12.80
CA PHE A 85 3.98 7.87 -12.41
C PHE A 85 3.83 6.63 -11.52
N TRP A 86 4.92 6.14 -10.94
CA TRP A 86 4.84 5.10 -9.91
C TRP A 86 3.82 5.50 -8.85
N TYR A 87 2.87 4.61 -8.55
CA TYR A 87 1.66 4.97 -7.78
C TYR A 87 1.94 5.44 -6.34
N GLU A 88 3.12 5.14 -5.78
CA GLU A 88 3.54 5.60 -4.46
C GLU A 88 4.26 6.96 -4.49
N ASN A 89 4.56 7.50 -5.68
CA ASN A 89 5.25 8.78 -5.79
C ASN A 89 4.35 9.93 -5.29
N PRO A 90 4.91 10.88 -4.53
CA PRO A 90 4.15 12.05 -4.07
C PRO A 90 3.54 12.82 -5.24
N GLY A 91 2.25 13.15 -5.11
CA GLY A 91 1.51 13.91 -6.11
C GLY A 91 0.90 13.09 -7.25
N VAL A 92 1.14 11.77 -7.32
CA VAL A 92 0.41 10.89 -8.25
C VAL A 92 -1.00 10.61 -7.72
N PHE A 93 -1.12 10.27 -6.44
CA PHE A 93 -2.40 10.13 -5.74
C PHE A 93 -2.40 10.99 -4.47
N THR A 94 -3.59 11.39 -4.02
CA THR A 94 -3.74 11.99 -2.69
C THR A 94 -3.51 10.93 -1.61
N THR A 95 -3.18 11.34 -0.39
CA THR A 95 -3.00 10.39 0.74
C THR A 95 -4.25 9.53 0.94
N ALA A 96 -5.44 10.10 0.82
CA ALA A 96 -6.70 9.38 0.98
C ALA A 96 -6.90 8.32 -0.11
N GLN A 97 -6.64 8.68 -1.38
CA GLN A 97 -6.66 7.75 -2.51
C GLN A 97 -5.63 6.62 -2.34
N PHE A 98 -4.42 6.96 -1.91
CA PHE A 98 -3.35 6.00 -1.67
C PHE A 98 -3.74 4.95 -0.61
N THR A 99 -4.35 5.37 0.50
CA THR A 99 -4.85 4.46 1.54
C THR A 99 -5.90 3.48 1.00
N GLN A 100 -6.72 3.88 0.02
CA GLN A 100 -7.66 2.99 -0.63
C GLN A 100 -6.98 2.02 -1.60
N LEU A 101 -6.00 2.49 -2.38
CA LEU A 101 -5.23 1.63 -3.29
C LEU A 101 -4.47 0.53 -2.54
N LYS A 102 -3.98 0.78 -1.32
CA LYS A 102 -3.29 -0.23 -0.50
C LYS A 102 -4.20 -1.38 -0.04
N GLN A 103 -5.52 -1.23 -0.14
CA GLN A 103 -6.48 -2.29 0.15
C GLN A 103 -6.78 -3.16 -1.08
N ALA A 104 -6.28 -2.79 -2.26
CA ALA A 104 -6.47 -3.55 -3.48
C ALA A 104 -5.87 -4.97 -3.36
N SER A 105 -6.62 -5.97 -3.83
CA SER A 105 -6.14 -7.34 -3.94
C SER A 105 -6.61 -7.98 -5.24
N LEU A 106 -5.81 -8.88 -5.80
CA LEU A 106 -6.23 -9.65 -6.98
C LEU A 106 -7.43 -10.56 -6.64
N ALA A 107 -7.55 -11.01 -5.39
CA ALA A 107 -8.74 -11.70 -4.88
C ALA A 107 -10.01 -10.86 -5.07
N ARG A 108 -9.98 -9.56 -4.73
CA ARG A 108 -11.10 -8.64 -4.93
C ARG A 108 -11.44 -8.48 -6.41
N VAL A 109 -10.42 -8.31 -7.26
CA VAL A 109 -10.60 -8.20 -8.71
C VAL A 109 -11.32 -9.43 -9.27
N LEU A 110 -10.94 -10.64 -8.83
CA LEU A 110 -11.62 -11.87 -9.23
C LEU A 110 -13.06 -11.93 -8.72
N CYS A 111 -13.32 -11.52 -7.48
CA CYS A 111 -14.68 -11.49 -6.93
C CYS A 111 -15.60 -10.45 -7.60
N ASP A 112 -15.08 -9.31 -8.06
CA ASP A 112 -15.88 -8.27 -8.72
C ASP A 112 -16.17 -8.58 -10.20
N ASN A 113 -15.30 -9.35 -10.86
CA ASN A 113 -15.35 -9.55 -12.32
C ASN A 113 -15.55 -11.01 -12.74
N GLY A 114 -15.49 -11.96 -11.80
CA GLY A 114 -15.62 -13.37 -12.08
C GLY A 114 -17.08 -13.83 -12.12
N ASP A 115 -17.44 -14.60 -13.14
CA ASP A 115 -18.77 -15.19 -13.25
C ASP A 115 -19.01 -16.20 -12.12
N ASN A 116 -20.02 -15.94 -11.28
CA ASN A 116 -20.43 -16.81 -10.17
C ASN A 116 -19.32 -17.18 -9.17
N ILE A 117 -18.24 -16.38 -9.07
CA ILE A 117 -17.21 -16.56 -8.03
C ILE A 117 -17.72 -15.96 -6.73
N GLN A 118 -18.10 -16.83 -5.78
CA GLN A 118 -18.60 -16.41 -4.46
C GLN A 118 -17.57 -16.59 -3.34
N GLN A 119 -16.56 -17.42 -3.55
CA GLN A 119 -15.48 -17.65 -2.60
C GLN A 119 -14.14 -17.58 -3.29
N VAL A 120 -13.14 -17.04 -2.59
CA VAL A 120 -11.79 -16.88 -3.11
C VAL A 120 -10.77 -17.04 -1.98
N GLN A 121 -9.56 -17.39 -2.35
CA GLN A 121 -8.42 -17.33 -1.46
C GLN A 121 -7.94 -15.87 -1.32
N PRO A 122 -7.70 -15.34 -0.10
CA PRO A 122 -7.31 -13.94 0.09
C PRO A 122 -6.01 -13.55 -0.61
N ASP A 123 -4.99 -14.41 -0.50
CA ASP A 123 -3.74 -14.30 -1.26
C ASP A 123 -3.72 -15.35 -2.37
N VAL A 124 -4.11 -14.93 -3.57
CA VAL A 124 -4.27 -15.80 -4.75
C VAL A 124 -2.95 -16.33 -5.31
N PHE A 125 -1.80 -15.87 -4.81
CA PHE A 125 -0.49 -16.37 -5.23
C PHE A 125 -0.04 -17.59 -4.43
N LEU A 126 -0.67 -17.85 -3.28
CA LEU A 126 -0.44 -19.05 -2.49
C LEU A 126 -1.39 -20.15 -2.95
N LYS A 127 -1.05 -21.42 -2.72
CA LYS A 127 -1.97 -22.53 -2.95
C LYS A 127 -2.79 -22.79 -1.68
N ALA A 128 -4.09 -22.56 -1.71
CA ALA A 128 -5.03 -23.05 -0.70
C ALA A 128 -5.62 -24.42 -1.07
N ASP A 129 -6.11 -25.14 -0.06
CA ASP A 129 -6.75 -26.44 -0.22
C ASP A 129 -8.25 -26.32 0.08
N TYR A 130 -9.08 -26.38 -0.95
CA TYR A 130 -10.53 -26.22 -0.80
C TYR A 130 -11.16 -27.29 0.12
N PRO A 131 -12.09 -26.94 1.03
CA PRO A 131 -12.64 -25.60 1.26
C PRO A 131 -11.81 -24.71 2.21
N GLN A 132 -10.74 -25.24 2.80
CA GLN A 132 -9.93 -24.54 3.79
C GLN A 132 -9.09 -23.43 3.14
N GLY A 133 -9.13 -22.22 3.70
CA GLY A 133 -8.39 -21.07 3.17
C GLY A 133 -9.10 -20.32 2.04
N TYR A 134 -10.32 -20.74 1.68
CA TYR A 134 -11.25 -19.93 0.90
C TYR A 134 -12.17 -19.17 1.86
N MET A 135 -12.53 -17.94 1.50
CA MET A 135 -13.50 -17.13 2.24
C MET A 135 -14.49 -16.48 1.28
N SER A 136 -15.59 -15.96 1.84
CA SER A 136 -16.62 -15.33 1.02
C SER A 136 -16.08 -14.06 0.37
N CYS A 137 -16.46 -13.83 -0.88
CA CYS A 137 -16.18 -12.58 -1.58
C CYS A 137 -16.77 -11.35 -0.85
N SER A 138 -17.76 -11.52 0.03
CA SER A 138 -18.27 -10.42 0.86
C SER A 138 -17.29 -9.94 1.94
N GLU A 139 -16.34 -10.79 2.35
CA GLU A 139 -15.36 -10.50 3.41
C GLU A 139 -14.07 -9.89 2.85
N ILE A 140 -13.85 -9.95 1.53
CA ILE A 140 -12.69 -9.34 0.86
C ILE A 140 -12.89 -7.82 0.77
N PRO A 141 -11.96 -7.00 1.31
CA PRO A 141 -12.04 -5.54 1.28
C PRO A 141 -12.23 -4.98 -0.13
N LYS A 142 -13.01 -3.89 -0.23
CA LYS A 142 -13.27 -3.14 -1.46
C LYS A 142 -12.54 -1.80 -1.40
N ILE A 143 -12.09 -1.32 -2.56
CA ILE A 143 -11.56 0.03 -2.72
C ILE A 143 -12.74 1.00 -2.74
N ASP A 144 -12.71 2.02 -1.87
CA ASP A 144 -13.70 3.09 -1.90
C ASP A 144 -13.36 4.16 -2.95
N LEU A 145 -14.03 4.07 -4.11
CA LEU A 145 -13.81 5.00 -5.22
C LEU A 145 -14.43 6.39 -5.01
N ARG A 146 -15.18 6.62 -3.92
CA ARG A 146 -15.70 7.96 -3.60
C ARG A 146 -14.57 8.98 -3.38
N LEU A 147 -13.36 8.53 -3.05
CA LEU A 147 -12.19 9.40 -2.90
C LEU A 147 -11.63 9.95 -4.23
N TRP A 148 -12.18 9.53 -5.36
CA TRP A 148 -11.92 10.09 -6.68
C TRP A 148 -13.04 11.01 -7.17
N GLN A 149 -14.06 11.24 -6.34
CA GLN A 149 -15.11 12.19 -6.65
C GLN A 149 -14.60 13.62 -6.42
N ASP A 150 -14.35 14.38 -7.48
CA ASP A 150 -14.14 15.83 -7.29
C ASP A 150 -15.49 16.55 -7.17
N CYS A 151 -15.61 17.41 -6.15
CA CYS A 151 -16.75 18.29 -5.94
C CYS A 151 -16.92 19.22 -7.15
N CYS A 152 -18.04 19.08 -7.86
CA CYS A 152 -18.39 19.93 -8.99
C CYS A 152 -18.92 21.29 -8.49
N GLU A 153 -18.06 22.25 -8.20
CA GLU A 153 -18.51 23.66 -8.12
C GLU A 153 -18.31 24.40 -9.46
N ASP A 154 -17.36 23.99 -10.31
CA ASP A 154 -17.21 24.57 -11.65
C ASP A 154 -16.55 23.59 -12.63
N CYS A 155 -17.33 23.05 -13.58
CA CYS A 155 -16.82 22.20 -14.67
C CYS A 155 -15.93 22.94 -15.69
N ARG A 156 -15.68 24.25 -15.51
CA ARG A 156 -14.94 25.08 -16.47
C ARG A 156 -13.43 24.84 -16.50
N THR A 157 -12.86 24.22 -15.48
CA THR A 157 -11.42 23.91 -15.40
C THR A 157 -11.11 22.42 -15.56
N ARG A 158 -12.13 21.55 -15.62
CA ARG A 158 -11.95 20.10 -15.81
C ARG A 158 -11.59 19.77 -17.26
N GLY A 159 -10.32 19.47 -17.48
CA GLY A 159 -9.73 19.24 -18.81
C GLY A 159 -8.51 20.12 -19.08
N GLN A 160 -8.26 21.15 -18.25
CA GLN A 160 -6.92 21.68 -18.09
C GLN A 160 -6.12 20.64 -17.30
N PHE A 161 -5.65 19.62 -18.01
CA PHE A 161 -4.33 19.11 -17.69
C PHE A 161 -3.46 20.35 -17.58
N GLY A 162 -3.06 20.73 -16.37
CA GLY A 162 -1.86 21.53 -16.17
C GLY A 162 -0.75 20.70 -16.76
N ALA A 163 -0.63 20.74 -18.08
CA ALA A 163 0.29 19.96 -18.87
C ALA A 163 1.66 20.36 -18.35
N LEU A 164 2.20 19.53 -17.46
CA LEU A 164 3.53 19.68 -16.93
C LEU A 164 3.72 21.09 -16.35
N SER A 165 3.04 21.40 -15.24
CA SER A 165 3.43 22.58 -14.46
C SER A 165 4.94 22.52 -14.24
N HIS A 166 5.63 23.66 -14.37
CA HIS A 166 7.08 23.76 -14.23
C HIS A 166 7.63 23.12 -12.93
N HIS A 167 6.76 22.84 -11.96
CA HIS A 167 7.04 22.10 -10.73
C HIS A 167 7.33 20.61 -10.91
N PHE A 168 6.83 19.95 -11.96
CA PHE A 168 7.14 18.53 -12.25
C PHE A 168 8.36 18.35 -13.17
N ARG A 169 9.05 19.44 -13.53
CA ARG A 169 10.36 19.39 -14.19
C ARG A 169 11.49 19.38 -13.15
N SER A 170 11.45 18.48 -12.17
CA SER A 170 12.69 18.11 -11.51
C SER A 170 13.48 17.23 -12.48
N LYS A 171 14.66 17.72 -12.87
CA LYS A 171 15.63 16.89 -13.58
C LYS A 171 15.98 15.72 -12.64
N GLN A 172 15.99 14.49 -13.16
CA GLN A 172 16.50 13.32 -12.42
C GLN A 172 17.83 13.69 -11.73
N SER A 173 18.03 13.21 -10.50
CA SER A 173 19.31 13.38 -9.82
C SER A 173 20.41 12.81 -10.71
N ALA A 174 21.53 13.54 -10.78
CA ALA A 174 22.66 13.14 -11.63
C ALA A 174 23.31 11.83 -11.17
N GLU A 175 22.96 11.33 -9.98
CA GLU A 175 23.45 10.07 -9.41
C GLU A 175 22.95 8.82 -10.15
N TYR A 176 21.76 8.84 -10.76
CA TYR A 176 21.23 7.69 -11.52
C TYR A 176 21.56 7.76 -13.01
N SER A 177 22.33 8.76 -13.44
CA SER A 177 22.84 8.83 -14.81
C SER A 177 24.18 8.11 -14.91
N TYR A 178 24.30 7.15 -15.83
CA TYR A 178 25.57 6.49 -16.15
C TYR A 178 26.71 7.52 -16.32
N PRO A 179 27.93 7.25 -15.83
CA PRO A 179 29.08 8.05 -16.17
C PRO A 179 29.22 8.07 -17.69
N LYS A 180 28.98 9.23 -18.31
CA LYS A 180 29.32 9.42 -19.72
C LYS A 180 30.83 9.28 -19.83
N GLU A 181 31.30 8.27 -20.56
CA GLU A 181 32.68 8.24 -21.02
C GLU A 181 32.97 9.56 -21.75
N LYS A 182 33.82 10.39 -21.14
CA LYS A 182 34.29 11.62 -21.76
C LYS A 182 35.26 11.26 -22.88
N HIS A 183 34.74 10.98 -24.07
CA HIS A 183 35.53 11.12 -25.28
C HIS A 183 35.83 12.61 -25.51
N LYS A 184 37.04 13.04 -25.15
CA LYS A 184 37.58 14.33 -25.56
C LYS A 184 37.76 14.33 -27.09
N ARG A 185 36.80 14.89 -27.82
CA ARG A 185 37.02 15.40 -29.19
C ARG A 185 37.24 16.90 -29.10
N GLY A 186 38.40 17.33 -29.59
CA GLY A 186 39.07 18.56 -29.19
C GLY A 186 38.46 19.87 -29.68
N GLU A 187 38.78 20.92 -28.93
CA GLU A 187 38.82 22.29 -29.42
C GLU A 187 39.95 22.41 -30.45
N GLN A 188 39.59 22.87 -31.64
CA GLN A 188 40.54 23.49 -32.56
C GLN A 188 40.33 25.00 -32.52
N THR A 189 41.23 25.70 -31.83
CA THR A 189 41.78 26.97 -32.33
C THR A 189 43.24 27.09 -31.88
N SER A 190 44.13 26.83 -32.84
CA SER A 190 45.40 27.52 -33.10
C SER A 190 46.31 27.87 -31.92
N THR A 191 47.45 27.19 -31.80
CA THR A 191 48.77 27.75 -32.19
C THR A 191 49.91 26.74 -31.97
N ARG A 192 50.92 26.86 -32.86
CA ARG A 192 52.19 26.13 -33.03
C ARG A 192 52.91 25.67 -31.75
N SER A 193 53.46 24.45 -31.76
CA SER A 193 54.90 24.19 -31.99
C SER A 193 55.33 22.72 -31.79
N ARG A 194 55.97 22.18 -32.84
CA ARG A 194 57.05 21.17 -32.87
C ARG A 194 57.72 20.82 -31.53
N HIS A 195 57.78 19.52 -31.19
CA HIS A 195 59.01 18.72 -31.26
C HIS A 195 58.76 17.22 -31.04
N GLN A 196 59.78 16.42 -31.36
CA GLN A 196 59.81 15.03 -31.82
C GLN A 196 60.71 14.19 -30.90
N GLY A 197 60.44 12.89 -30.80
CA GLY A 197 61.29 11.86 -30.16
C GLY A 197 61.01 11.64 -28.66
N ASP A 198 61.13 10.48 -28.04
CA ASP A 198 61.67 9.18 -28.48
C ASP A 198 61.24 8.08 -27.46
N LEU A 199 61.47 6.83 -27.82
CA LEU A 199 61.34 5.56 -27.07
C LEU A 199 61.69 5.62 -25.56
N GLN A 200 60.96 4.87 -24.69
CA GLN A 200 61.38 3.55 -24.17
C GLN A 200 60.44 2.98 -23.06
N LYS A 201 60.43 1.64 -23.00
CA LYS A 201 59.75 0.75 -22.04
C LYS A 201 60.13 1.03 -20.58
N HIS A 202 59.20 0.79 -19.64
CA HIS A 202 59.48 0.02 -18.42
C HIS A 202 58.20 -0.64 -17.88
N ARG A 203 58.26 -1.96 -17.73
CA ARG A 203 57.42 -2.75 -16.80
C ARG A 203 57.77 -2.32 -15.37
N ASN A 204 56.79 -2.29 -14.48
CA ASN A 204 56.86 -2.94 -13.16
C ASN A 204 55.46 -3.08 -12.55
N ALA A 205 55.21 -4.26 -12.00
CA ALA A 205 54.06 -4.58 -11.17
C ALA A 205 54.35 -4.18 -9.72
N ALA A 206 53.41 -3.52 -9.05
CA ALA A 206 53.24 -3.57 -7.60
C ALA A 206 51.89 -2.95 -7.16
N SER A 207 51.20 -3.70 -6.30
CA SER A 207 50.24 -3.25 -5.27
C SER A 207 48.83 -2.82 -5.67
N ALA A 208 47.97 -3.83 -5.87
CA ALA A 208 46.52 -3.75 -5.73
C ALA A 208 46.08 -4.18 -4.31
N THR A 209 46.54 -3.47 -3.27
CA THR A 209 46.23 -3.83 -1.87
C THR A 209 45.62 -2.69 -1.04
N HIS A 210 45.18 -1.59 -1.65
CA HIS A 210 44.73 -0.41 -0.90
C HIS A 210 43.31 0.08 -1.25
N LEU A 211 42.43 -0.80 -1.74
CA LEU A 211 41.02 -0.42 -2.04
C LEU A 211 39.97 -1.26 -1.31
N THR A 212 40.34 -2.28 -0.55
CA THR A 212 39.36 -3.17 0.12
C THR A 212 38.94 -2.74 1.51
N ASN A 213 39.60 -1.74 2.12
CA ASN A 213 39.33 -1.34 3.51
C ASN A 213 38.55 -0.03 3.67
N ILE A 214 38.32 0.74 2.60
CA ILE A 214 37.60 2.03 2.68
C ILE A 214 36.09 1.85 2.50
N VAL A 215 35.65 0.84 1.74
CA VAL A 215 34.22 0.65 1.40
C VAL A 215 33.41 0.03 2.55
N SER A 216 34.05 -0.73 3.44
CA SER A 216 33.35 -1.45 4.52
C SER A 216 33.03 -0.57 5.73
N SER A 217 33.78 0.53 5.97
CA SER A 217 33.55 1.37 7.16
C SER A 217 32.52 2.47 6.94
N GLU A 218 32.46 3.07 5.74
CA GLU A 218 31.44 4.08 5.42
C GLU A 218 30.04 3.47 5.37
N PHE A 219 29.88 2.29 4.74
CA PHE A 219 28.57 1.61 4.65
C PHE A 219 28.02 1.16 6.02
N ALA A 220 28.89 0.70 6.92
CA ALA A 220 28.48 0.28 8.27
C ALA A 220 28.09 1.47 9.17
N GLN A 221 28.75 2.62 8.98
CA GLN A 221 28.41 3.86 9.70
C GLN A 221 27.08 4.44 9.22
N ASP A 222 26.82 4.40 7.91
CA ASP A 222 25.59 4.92 7.30
C ASP A 222 24.36 4.12 7.73
N PHE A 223 24.48 2.79 7.82
CA PHE A 223 23.39 1.92 8.31
C PHE A 223 23.10 2.12 9.80
N SER A 224 24.13 2.43 10.60
CA SER A 224 23.97 2.73 12.03
C SER A 224 23.26 4.06 12.26
N HIS A 225 23.56 5.07 11.44
CA HIS A 225 22.87 6.36 11.46
C HIS A 225 21.40 6.21 11.04
N PHE A 226 21.14 5.48 9.95
CA PHE A 226 19.79 5.19 9.48
C PHE A 226 18.97 4.41 10.52
N ALA A 227 19.55 3.40 11.16
CA ALA A 227 18.87 2.64 12.22
C ALA A 227 18.48 3.53 13.42
N ALA A 228 19.36 4.47 13.80
CA ALA A 228 19.07 5.43 14.87
C ALA A 228 17.94 6.40 14.49
N GLU A 229 17.91 6.87 13.25
CA GLU A 229 16.85 7.76 12.74
C GLU A 229 15.48 7.03 12.67
N VAL A 230 15.48 5.75 12.29
CA VAL A 230 14.27 4.91 12.32
C VAL A 230 13.77 4.69 13.75
N ASP A 231 14.66 4.40 14.70
CA ASP A 231 14.29 4.23 16.12
C ASP A 231 13.72 5.52 16.73
N GLU A 232 14.27 6.68 16.35
CA GLU A 232 13.74 7.99 16.76
C GLU A 232 12.35 8.23 16.17
N THR A 233 12.15 7.88 14.91
CA THR A 233 10.83 7.99 14.23
C THR A 233 9.79 7.06 14.88
N ILE A 234 10.19 5.83 15.24
CA ILE A 234 9.33 4.87 15.95
C ILE A 234 8.96 5.41 17.34
N ALA A 235 9.90 6.01 18.06
CA ALA A 235 9.63 6.61 19.37
C ALA A 235 8.65 7.80 19.24
N ALA A 236 8.84 8.67 18.25
CA ALA A 236 7.94 9.79 17.96
C ALA A 236 6.53 9.31 17.59
N LEU A 237 6.41 8.29 16.74
CA LEU A 237 5.12 7.70 16.35
C LEU A 237 4.43 7.02 17.55
N LYS A 238 5.16 6.30 18.39
CA LYS A 238 4.62 5.73 19.64
C LYS A 238 4.09 6.81 20.58
N GLN A 239 4.77 7.96 20.68
CA GLN A 239 4.27 9.09 21.46
C GLN A 239 2.99 9.70 20.85
N GLN A 240 2.91 9.80 19.52
CA GLN A 240 1.70 10.26 18.84
C GLN A 240 0.53 9.29 19.06
N ILE A 241 0.77 7.98 18.99
CA ILE A 241 -0.21 6.93 19.29
C ILE A 241 -0.69 7.06 20.73
N ASN A 242 0.21 7.15 21.71
CA ASN A 242 -0.17 7.31 23.12
C ASN A 242 -0.96 8.60 23.37
N LYS A 243 -0.66 9.69 22.64
CA LYS A 243 -1.41 10.95 22.71
C LYS A 243 -2.81 10.84 22.10
N LEU A 244 -2.95 10.09 21.00
CA LEU A 244 -4.24 9.77 20.37
C LEU A 244 -5.05 8.80 21.24
N GLU A 245 -4.43 7.77 21.80
CA GLU A 245 -5.05 6.84 22.74
C GLU A 245 -5.48 7.55 24.03
N ALA A 246 -4.70 8.50 24.55
CA ALA A 246 -5.10 9.32 25.70
C ALA A 246 -6.32 10.21 25.40
N ARG A 247 -6.44 10.71 24.15
CA ARG A 247 -7.64 11.44 23.70
C ARG A 247 -8.84 10.51 23.52
N LEU A 248 -8.62 9.30 23.03
CA LEU A 248 -9.65 8.25 22.90
C LEU A 248 -10.09 7.68 24.26
N ARG A 249 -9.24 7.73 25.29
CA ARG A 249 -9.55 7.34 26.68
C ARG A 249 -10.34 8.40 27.48
N GLN A 250 -10.61 9.58 26.92
CA GLN A 250 -11.61 10.47 27.51
C GLN A 250 -12.99 9.88 27.19
N GLU A 251 -13.44 8.96 28.04
CA GLU A 251 -14.82 8.47 28.01
C GLU A 251 -15.77 9.62 28.37
N GLY A 252 -16.55 10.05 27.38
CA GLY A 252 -17.55 11.10 27.55
C GLY A 252 -17.40 12.26 26.56
N CYS A 253 -18.40 13.14 26.58
CA CYS A 253 -18.46 14.34 25.74
C CYS A 253 -18.45 15.58 26.63
N MET A 254 -18.00 16.73 26.12
CA MET A 254 -18.25 18.02 26.77
C MET A 254 -19.32 18.75 25.99
N ASP A 255 -20.39 19.16 26.68
CA ASP A 255 -21.44 19.99 26.08
C ASP A 255 -21.02 21.47 25.98
N ASP A 256 -21.82 22.27 25.27
CA ASP A 256 -21.54 23.70 25.04
C ASP A 256 -21.51 24.51 26.35
N ASP A 257 -22.13 24.00 27.41
CA ASP A 257 -22.15 24.59 28.76
C ASP A 257 -20.94 24.16 29.61
N GLY A 258 -20.04 23.35 29.04
CA GLY A 258 -18.82 22.87 29.68
C GLY A 258 -19.03 21.72 30.65
N ILE A 259 -20.20 21.06 30.62
CA ILE A 259 -20.52 19.92 31.48
C ILE A 259 -20.01 18.63 30.82
N GLN A 260 -19.32 17.82 31.62
CA GLN A 260 -18.81 16.53 31.17
C GLN A 260 -19.91 15.47 31.25
N ARG A 261 -20.32 14.95 30.09
CA ARG A 261 -21.36 13.94 29.88
C ARG A 261 -20.74 12.56 29.72
N LYS A 262 -21.36 11.54 30.31
CA LYS A 262 -20.91 10.14 30.20
C LYS A 262 -21.28 9.53 28.85
N GLU A 263 -20.56 8.48 28.45
CA GLU A 263 -20.86 7.70 27.26
C GLU A 263 -22.29 7.10 27.35
N ASN A 264 -23.09 7.27 26.29
CA ASN A 264 -24.53 6.96 26.20
C ASN A 264 -25.47 7.80 27.09
N GLU A 265 -25.01 8.91 27.67
CA GLU A 265 -25.90 9.85 28.38
C GLU A 265 -26.83 10.57 27.40
N HIS A 266 -28.11 10.69 27.75
CA HIS A 266 -29.14 11.42 27.00
C HIS A 266 -29.72 12.52 27.88
N TRP A 267 -29.83 13.74 27.35
CA TRP A 267 -30.36 14.90 28.08
C TRP A 267 -31.15 15.84 27.16
N MET A 268 -31.99 16.67 27.76
CA MET A 268 -32.70 17.75 27.06
C MET A 268 -31.93 19.05 27.25
N LYS A 269 -31.51 19.69 26.15
CA LYS A 269 -30.77 20.96 26.19
C LYS A 269 -31.73 22.15 26.27
N GLU A 270 -32.76 22.13 25.42
CA GLU A 270 -33.82 23.13 25.35
C GLU A 270 -35.17 22.41 25.17
N ASP A 271 -36.27 23.14 25.30
CA ASP A 271 -37.59 22.62 24.93
C ASP A 271 -37.52 22.12 23.48
N CYS A 272 -37.79 20.83 23.27
CA CYS A 272 -37.72 20.15 21.97
C CYS A 272 -36.32 19.83 21.42
N ILE A 273 -35.23 19.97 22.18
CA ILE A 273 -33.89 19.56 21.73
C ILE A 273 -33.35 18.45 22.64
N SER A 274 -33.30 17.23 22.11
CA SER A 274 -32.72 16.06 22.79
C SER A 274 -31.31 15.80 22.29
N CYS A 275 -30.35 15.67 23.19
CA CYS A 275 -28.95 15.40 22.87
C CYS A 275 -28.50 14.05 23.45
N SER A 276 -27.59 13.38 22.76
CA SER A 276 -26.95 12.14 23.22
C SER A 276 -25.44 12.17 22.99
N CYS A 277 -24.69 11.62 23.94
CA CYS A 277 -23.24 11.45 23.83
C CYS A 277 -22.92 10.03 23.39
N LYS A 278 -22.30 9.88 22.20
CA LYS A 278 -21.82 8.59 21.68
C LYS A 278 -20.43 8.74 21.08
N ASN A 279 -19.50 7.87 21.47
CA ASN A 279 -18.12 7.83 21.00
C ASN A 279 -17.40 9.19 21.10
N GLY A 280 -17.61 9.93 22.18
CA GLY A 280 -17.03 11.26 22.39
C GLY A 280 -17.62 12.39 21.54
N GLN A 281 -18.72 12.13 20.82
CA GLN A 281 -19.45 13.12 20.02
C GLN A 281 -20.87 13.34 20.55
N ILE A 282 -21.27 14.61 20.66
CA ILE A 282 -22.65 15.00 20.99
C ILE A 282 -23.46 15.09 19.71
N THR A 283 -24.58 14.37 19.67
CA THR A 283 -25.58 14.46 18.60
C THR A 283 -26.88 14.99 19.20
N CYS A 284 -27.31 16.17 18.77
CA CYS A 284 -28.57 16.77 19.18
C CYS A 284 -29.59 16.72 18.05
N THR A 285 -30.80 16.29 18.37
CA THR A 285 -31.95 16.20 17.47
C THR A 285 -33.07 17.10 17.96
N VAL A 286 -33.64 17.89 17.04
CA VAL A 286 -34.81 18.72 17.32
C VAL A 286 -36.06 17.88 17.08
N GLU A 287 -36.91 17.77 18.09
CA GLU A 287 -38.22 17.15 18.01
C GLU A 287 -39.21 18.13 17.36
N MET A 288 -39.90 17.68 16.31
CA MET A 288 -40.95 18.46 15.65
C MET A 288 -42.31 18.08 16.20
N CYS A 289 -43.04 19.05 16.76
CA CYS A 289 -44.36 18.77 17.31
C CYS A 289 -45.43 18.63 16.22
N PRO A 290 -46.34 17.65 16.36
CA PRO A 290 -47.52 17.56 15.50
C PRO A 290 -48.46 18.75 15.75
N SER A 291 -49.20 19.15 14.72
CA SER A 291 -50.24 20.17 14.85
C SER A 291 -51.38 19.62 15.72
N VAL A 292 -51.74 20.35 16.78
CA VAL A 292 -52.85 19.99 17.67
C VAL A 292 -54.08 20.84 17.36
N GLU A 293 -55.22 20.18 17.12
CA GLU A 293 -56.52 20.83 16.93
C GLU A 293 -57.33 20.77 18.23
N CYS A 294 -57.12 21.73 19.14
CA CYS A 294 -57.92 21.86 20.35
C CYS A 294 -58.12 23.32 20.76
N SER A 295 -59.14 23.56 21.60
CA SER A 295 -59.60 24.91 21.95
C SER A 295 -58.60 25.71 22.79
N THR A 296 -57.77 25.03 23.59
CA THR A 296 -56.77 25.64 24.47
C THR A 296 -55.51 24.78 24.55
N PRO A 297 -54.63 24.83 23.52
CA PRO A 297 -53.33 24.19 23.57
C PRO A 297 -52.42 24.97 24.54
N ALA A 298 -51.88 24.29 25.53
CA ALA A 298 -50.96 24.87 26.49
C ALA A 298 -49.68 24.06 26.56
N LYS A 299 -48.56 24.77 26.59
CA LYS A 299 -47.25 24.15 26.81
C LYS A 299 -47.03 23.97 28.31
N LEU A 300 -46.94 22.72 28.74
CA LEU A 300 -46.58 22.37 30.11
C LEU A 300 -45.07 22.59 30.32
N GLU A 301 -44.69 23.13 31.48
CA GLU A 301 -43.29 23.38 31.84
C GLU A 301 -42.49 22.07 31.81
N GLY A 302 -41.41 22.03 31.02
CA GLY A 302 -40.56 20.84 30.84
C GLY A 302 -41.02 19.84 29.76
N LYS A 303 -42.14 20.07 29.05
CA LYS A 303 -42.53 19.27 27.86
C LYS A 303 -42.25 20.05 26.58
N CYS A 304 -41.76 19.33 25.56
CA CYS A 304 -41.52 19.89 24.23
C CYS A 304 -42.83 20.33 23.56
N CYS A 305 -43.80 19.41 23.44
CA CYS A 305 -45.01 19.66 22.66
C CYS A 305 -46.19 20.17 23.50
N PRO A 306 -47.00 21.08 22.93
CA PRO A 306 -48.20 21.58 23.58
C PRO A 306 -49.22 20.45 23.73
N ASP A 307 -49.89 20.44 24.88
CA ASP A 307 -50.91 19.47 25.24
C ASP A 307 -52.25 20.21 25.42
N CYS A 308 -53.36 19.51 25.24
CA CYS A 308 -54.68 20.11 25.36
C CYS A 308 -55.13 20.08 26.83
N ILE A 309 -55.35 21.26 27.43
CA ILE A 309 -55.90 21.34 28.79
C ILE A 309 -57.42 21.30 28.67
N ASP A 310 -57.99 20.10 28.86
CA ASP A 310 -59.44 19.91 28.95
C ASP A 310 -59.90 20.07 30.41
N ASN A 311 -60.78 21.05 30.68
CA ASN A 311 -61.44 21.20 31.98
C ASN A 311 -62.59 20.18 32.12
N GLU A 312 -62.32 19.11 32.88
CA GLU A 312 -63.19 18.17 33.63
C GLU A 312 -64.50 17.55 33.05
N ASN A 313 -64.38 16.22 32.82
CA ASN A 313 -65.22 15.07 33.26
C ASN A 313 -66.62 14.77 32.63
N PRO A 314 -67.10 13.50 32.65
CA PRO A 314 -66.46 12.23 32.26
C PRO A 314 -67.42 11.37 31.37
N ILE A 315 -66.94 10.68 30.32
CA ILE A 315 -67.73 9.63 29.66
C ILE A 315 -66.87 8.38 29.40
N GLU A 316 -67.32 7.32 30.08
CA GLU A 316 -67.02 5.88 30.02
C GLU A 316 -66.09 5.35 28.92
N SER A 317 -65.08 4.61 29.39
CA SER A 317 -64.31 3.63 28.62
C SER A 317 -65.18 2.42 28.23
N PRO A 318 -64.92 1.81 27.07
CA PRO A 318 -64.88 0.34 27.05
C PRO A 318 -63.58 -0.21 26.44
N ALA A 319 -62.91 -0.99 27.28
CA ALA A 319 -62.36 -2.33 27.04
C ALA A 319 -61.27 -2.56 25.97
N GLU A 320 -60.14 -3.04 26.49
CA GLU A 320 -59.03 -3.70 25.84
C GLU A 320 -59.43 -4.85 24.90
N LEU A 321 -58.74 -4.95 23.76
CA LEU A 321 -58.65 -6.17 22.96
C LEU A 321 -57.17 -6.48 22.71
N LYS A 322 -56.69 -7.55 23.37
CA LYS A 322 -55.39 -8.21 23.10
C LYS A 322 -55.43 -8.94 21.76
N PRO A 323 -54.33 -9.02 21.00
CA PRO A 323 -54.20 -10.00 19.92
C PRO A 323 -53.80 -11.36 20.48
N ASP A 324 -54.54 -12.38 20.07
CA ASP A 324 -54.31 -13.80 20.36
C ASP A 324 -53.19 -14.35 19.45
N SER A 325 -52.29 -15.11 20.06
CA SER A 325 -51.22 -15.85 19.43
C SER A 325 -51.65 -17.31 19.26
N SER A 326 -51.77 -17.78 18.03
CA SER A 326 -51.75 -19.22 17.78
C SER A 326 -51.24 -19.53 16.37
N ASP A 327 -49.92 -19.79 16.31
CA ASP A 327 -49.30 -20.63 15.30
C ASP A 327 -49.89 -22.05 15.36
N LYS A 328 -50.36 -22.56 14.21
CA LYS A 328 -50.37 -24.00 13.92
C LYS A 328 -50.04 -24.25 12.45
N GLU A 329 -48.84 -24.79 12.28
CA GLU A 329 -48.34 -25.78 11.31
C GLU A 329 -49.11 -26.03 9.98
N LEU A 330 -48.35 -25.83 8.90
CA LEU A 330 -48.25 -26.54 7.59
C LEU A 330 -48.85 -27.97 7.52
N PRO A 331 -49.15 -28.58 6.32
CA PRO A 331 -48.30 -28.44 5.12
C PRO A 331 -48.90 -28.68 3.70
N PHE A 332 -48.02 -28.49 2.71
CA PHE A 332 -47.96 -29.05 1.34
C PHE A 332 -49.07 -28.73 0.30
N GLY A 333 -48.64 -28.09 -0.80
CA GLY A 333 -49.39 -28.00 -2.05
C GLY A 333 -48.49 -27.59 -3.22
N THR A 334 -47.92 -28.57 -3.90
CA THR A 334 -47.22 -28.49 -5.20
C THR A 334 -48.16 -28.00 -6.30
N ILE A 335 -47.76 -27.02 -7.12
CA ILE A 335 -48.36 -26.79 -8.45
C ILE A 335 -47.25 -26.38 -9.44
N TYR A 336 -47.10 -27.24 -10.45
CA TYR A 336 -46.53 -27.17 -11.81
C TYR A 336 -45.58 -26.04 -12.23
#